data_AF-W2I543-F1
#
_entry.id   AF-W2I543-F1
#
_cell.length_a   1.000
_cell.length_b   1.000
_cell.length_c   1.000
_cell.angle_alpha   90.00
_cell.angle_beta   90.00
_cell.angle_gamma   90.00
#
_symmetry.space_group_name_H-M   'P 1'
#
loop_
_entity.id
_entity.type
_entity.pdbx_description
1 polymer ?
#
loop_
_entity_poly.entity_id
_entity_poly.type
_entity_poly.pdbx_seq_one_letter_code
_entity_poly.pdbx_strand_id
1 'polypeptide(L)' 'MAKKFCVRSNKTAVARNKAIDRENSSARPIPLEWKFYAKTYEYTHAGIYKARGEGKRSRQESRALDCKAQ' A
#
# COMPACT_ATOMS: atom_id res chain seq x y z
N MET A 1 -5.70 -25.83 10.27
CA MET A 1 -5.70 -24.89 9.11
C MET A 1 -4.55 -23.90 9.29
N ALA A 2 -3.60 -23.83 8.36
CA ALA A 2 -2.51 -22.85 8.43
C ALA A 2 -3.07 -21.44 8.18
N LYS A 3 -2.91 -20.52 9.14
CA LYS A 3 -3.31 -19.11 8.96
C LYS A 3 -2.44 -18.49 7.86
N LYS A 4 -3.06 -18.07 6.76
CA LYS A 4 -2.41 -17.27 5.71
C LYS A 4 -2.40 -15.82 6.18
N PHE A 5 -1.23 -15.23 6.31
CA PHE A 5 -1.08 -13.81 6.66
C PHE A 5 -0.86 -13.00 5.39
N CYS A 6 -1.63 -11.94 5.21
CA CYS A 6 -1.48 -11.03 4.07
C CYS A 6 -1.18 -9.62 4.59
N VAL A 7 0.00 -9.10 4.26
CA VAL A 7 0.39 -7.72 4.57
C VAL A 7 0.44 -6.93 3.27
N ARG A 8 -0.22 -5.78 3.24
CA ARG A 8 -0.13 -4.85 2.13
C ARG A 8 1.05 -3.91 2.34
N SER A 9 2.00 -3.94 1.41
CA SER A 9 3.12 -3.00 1.33
C SER A 9 2.86 -2.00 0.19
N ASN A 10 2.94 -0.71 0.50
CA ASN A 10 2.76 0.36 -0.48
C ASN A 10 4.07 1.17 -0.57
N LYS A 11 4.80 1.07 -1.68
CA LYS A 11 5.96 1.93 -1.95
C LYS A 11 5.50 3.22 -2.61
N THR A 12 5.88 4.37 -2.05
CA THR A 12 5.55 5.68 -2.61
C THR A 12 6.50 6.06 -3.74
N ALA A 13 6.04 6.92 -4.65
CA ALA A 13 6.88 7.45 -5.73
C ALA A 13 8.11 8.20 -5.15
N VAL A 14 7.91 8.95 -4.07
CA VAL A 14 8.98 9.62 -3.32
C VAL A 14 10.03 8.63 -2.81
N ALA A 15 9.59 7.54 -2.17
CA ALA A 15 10.52 6.54 -1.62
C ALA A 15 11.32 5.84 -2.72
N ARG A 16 10.70 5.56 -3.87
CA ARG A 16 11.40 5.01 -5.04
C ARG A 16 12.44 5.99 -5.58
N ASN A 17 12.06 7.23 -5.86
CA ASN A 17 12.98 8.20 -6.46
C ASN A 17 14.19 8.45 -5.55
N LYS A 18 13.98 8.56 -4.22
CA LYS A 18 15.08 8.63 -3.24
C LYS A 18 16.00 7.40 -3.26
N ALA A 19 15.46 6.21 -3.55
CA ALA A 19 16.26 4.99 -3.66
C ALA A 19 17.08 4.97 -4.96
N ILE A 20 16.51 5.45 -6.08
CA ILE A 20 17.23 5.63 -7.36
C ILE A 20 18.45 6.52 -7.16
N ASP A 21 18.26 7.68 -6.50
CA ASP A 21 19.35 8.63 -6.23
C ASP A 21 20.42 8.01 -5.32
N ARG A 22 20.00 7.30 -4.26
CA ARG A 22 20.92 6.65 -3.31
C ARG A 22 21.74 5.54 -3.95
N GLU A 23 21.12 4.76 -4.83
CA GLU A 23 21.75 3.60 -5.49
C GLU A 23 22.50 4.01 -6.77
N ASN A 24 22.49 5.31 -7.14
CA ASN A 24 23.01 5.81 -8.42
C ASN A 24 22.46 5.02 -9.62
N SER A 25 21.18 4.67 -9.56
CA SER A 25 20.52 3.89 -10.61
C SER A 25 20.29 4.76 -11.85
N SER A 26 20.40 4.15 -13.04
CA SER A 26 20.08 4.79 -14.33
C SER A 26 18.58 4.92 -14.60
N ALA A 27 17.73 4.41 -13.71
CA ALA A 27 16.29 4.49 -13.84
C ALA A 27 15.79 5.94 -13.75
N ARG A 28 14.84 6.31 -14.62
CA ARG A 28 14.25 7.65 -14.59
C ARG A 28 13.33 7.84 -13.38
N PRO A 29 13.39 9.02 -12.71
CA PRO A 29 12.46 9.33 -11.63
C PRO A 29 11.03 9.45 -12.17
N ILE A 30 10.07 9.01 -11.35
CA ILE A 30 8.65 9.00 -11.70
C ILE A 30 7.97 10.27 -11.12
N PRO A 31 6.95 10.84 -11.80
CA PRO A 31 6.22 12.00 -11.27
C PRO A 31 5.61 11.75 -9.89
N LEU A 32 5.63 12.78 -9.05
CA LEU A 32 5.14 12.68 -7.67
C LEU A 32 3.60 12.65 -7.60
N GLU A 33 2.88 13.09 -8.63
CA GLU A 33 1.41 13.03 -8.66
C GLU A 33 0.89 11.59 -8.61
N TRP A 34 1.71 10.61 -8.99
CA TRP A 34 1.32 9.20 -9.01
C TRP A 34 1.13 8.63 -7.60
N LYS A 35 1.66 9.31 -6.57
CA LYS A 35 1.60 8.97 -5.12
C LYS A 35 2.26 7.63 -4.77
N PHE A 36 1.78 6.53 -5.35
CA PHE A 36 2.26 5.17 -5.12
C PHE A 36 2.91 4.61 -6.39
N TYR A 37 4.11 4.07 -6.23
CA TYR A 37 4.82 3.36 -7.28
C TYR A 37 4.42 1.88 -7.35
N ALA A 38 4.33 1.21 -6.19
CA ALA A 38 4.01 -0.21 -6.13
C ALA A 38 3.11 -0.51 -4.93
N LYS A 39 2.15 -1.41 -5.15
CA LYS A 39 1.25 -1.94 -4.12
C LYS A 39 1.35 -3.46 -4.19
N THR A 40 2.07 -4.07 -3.25
CA THR A 40 2.29 -5.51 -3.19
C THR A 40 1.56 -6.12 -2.00
N TYR A 41 0.99 -7.30 -2.20
CA TYR A 41 0.47 -8.13 -1.12
C TYR A 41 1.50 -9.21 -0.81
N GLU A 42 2.11 -9.13 0.35
CA GLU A 42 3.08 -10.09 0.84
C GLU A 42 2.32 -11.14 1.66
N TYR A 43 2.38 -12.40 1.20
CA TYR A 43 1.77 -13.53 1.87
C TYR A 43 2.82 -14.31 2.64
N THR A 44 2.65 -14.42 3.95
CA THR A 44 3.48 -15.28 4.79
C THR A 44 2.66 -16.48 5.25
N HIS A 45 3.20 -17.67 4.99
CA HIS A 45 2.63 -18.96 5.43
C HIS A 45 3.06 -19.34 6.85
N ALA A 46 4.05 -18.64 7.42
CA ALA A 46 4.55 -18.83 8.78
C ALA A 46 4.88 -17.46 9.42
N GLY A 47 4.51 -17.28 10.68
CA GLY A 47 4.80 -16.07 11.46
C GLY A 47 3.80 -15.78 12.59
N ILE A 48 4.23 -15.01 13.59
CA ILE A 48 3.35 -14.49 14.66
C ILE A 48 2.90 -13.09 14.25
N TYR A 49 1.60 -12.93 14.00
CA TYR A 49 1.01 -11.63 13.65
C TYR A 49 1.15 -10.66 14.85
N LYS A 50 1.93 -9.59 14.70
CA LYS A 50 1.85 -8.43 15.59
C LYS A 50 0.68 -7.57 15.14
N ALA A 51 -0.37 -7.53 15.95
CA ALA A 51 -1.54 -6.72 15.66
C ALA A 51 -1.18 -5.25 15.52
N ARG A 52 -1.76 -4.58 14.52
CA ARG A 52 -1.85 -3.12 14.56
C ARG A 52 -2.75 -2.81 15.76
N GLY A 53 -2.28 -1.97 16.69
CA GLY A 53 -3.02 -1.64 17.92
C GLY A 53 -4.45 -1.17 17.66
N GLU A 54 -5.26 -1.12 18.72
CA GLU A 54 -6.71 -0.86 18.74
C GLU A 54 -7.14 0.56 18.28
N GLY A 55 -6.35 1.22 17.45
CA GLY A 55 -6.76 2.46 16.79
C GLY A 55 -7.92 2.16 15.85
N LYS A 56 -9.16 2.43 16.29
CA LYS A 56 -10.33 2.51 15.41
C LYS A 56 -10.00 3.45 14.26
N ARG A 57 -9.93 2.94 13.03
CA ARG A 57 -10.03 3.82 11.86
C ARG A 57 -11.45 4.36 11.84
N SER A 58 -11.64 5.66 11.64
CA SER A 58 -12.96 6.16 11.29
C SER A 58 -13.46 5.36 10.08
N ARG A 59 -14.64 4.77 10.21
CA ARG A 59 -15.31 4.09 9.10
C ARG A 59 -15.39 5.10 7.95
N GLN A 60 -14.80 4.79 6.80
CA GLN A 60 -15.04 5.56 5.60
C GLN A 60 -16.46 5.22 5.16
N GLU A 61 -17.42 6.04 5.56
CA GLU A 61 -18.79 5.95 5.06
C GLU A 61 -18.82 6.54 3.66
N SER A 62 -18.76 5.68 2.64
CA SER A 62 -19.24 6.06 1.32
C SER A 62 -20.76 6.21 1.42
N ARG A 63 -21.25 7.45 1.39
CA ARG A 63 -22.68 7.68 1.15
C ARG A 63 -23.01 7.10 -0.23
N ALA A 64 -24.15 6.42 -0.34
CA ALA A 64 -24.67 6.04 -1.64
C ALA A 64 -24.83 7.34 -2.45
N LEU A 65 -24.11 7.44 -3.57
CA LEU A 65 -24.51 8.39 -4.59
C LEU A 65 -25.77 7.79 -5.19
N ASP A 66 -26.90 8.51 -5.09
CA ASP A 66 -28.16 8.21 -5.80
C ASP A 66 -27.93 8.34 -7.32
N CYS A 67 -27.06 7.49 -7.86
CA CYS A 67 -26.79 7.42 -9.28
C CYS A 67 -27.86 6.52 -9.90
N LYS A 68 -28.86 7.12 -10.54
CA LYS A 68 -29.91 6.43 -11.31
C LYS A 68 -29.46 6.03 -12.72
N ALA A 69 -28.20 5.65 -12.90
CA ALA A 69 -27.74 5.14 -14.20
C ALA A 69 -27.89 3.61 -14.21
N GLN A 70 -28.89 3.13 -14.96
CA GLN A 70 -29.04 1.73 -15.37
C GLN A 70 -28.41 1.55 -16.76
#